data_AF-U2UPV1-F1
#
_entry.id   AF-U2UPV1-F1
#
_cell.length_a   1.000
_cell.length_b   1.000
_cell.length_c   1.000
_cell.angle_alpha   90.00
_cell.angle_beta   90.00
_cell.angle_gamma   90.00
#
_symmetry.space_group_name_H-M   'P 1'
#
loop_
_entity.id
_entity.type
_entity.pdbx_description
1 polymer ?
#
loop_
_entity_poly.entity_id
_entity_poly.type
_entity_poly.pdbx_seq_one_letter_code
_entity_poly.pdbx_strand_id
1 'polypeptide(L)' 'MKNLIKILTVILLGLSLTGCELFDPREWQKATEYRRERGIHCYKQYGNVRCEDKDGNDVTYGM' A
#
# COMPACT_ATOMS: atom_id res chain seq x y z
N MET A 1 15.48 -1.68 34.52
CA MET A 1 16.03 -1.58 33.14
C MET A 1 15.86 -2.87 32.33
N LYS A 2 16.23 -4.06 32.85
CA LYS A 2 16.11 -5.34 32.11
C LYS A 2 14.72 -5.64 31.52
N ASN A 3 13.63 -5.29 32.21
CA ASN A 3 12.27 -5.56 31.73
C ASN A 3 11.84 -4.62 30.59
N LEU A 4 12.36 -3.38 30.57
CA LEU A 4 12.06 -2.42 29.52
C LEU A 4 12.67 -2.86 28.18
N ILE A 5 13.90 -3.37 28.23
CA ILE A 5 14.60 -3.92 27.05
C ILE A 5 13.83 -5.12 26.50
N LYS A 6 13.35 -6.04 27.35
CA LYS A 6 12.56 -7.20 26.92
C LYS A 6 11.28 -6.81 26.18
N ILE A 7 10.55 -5.81 26.68
CA ILE A 7 9.31 -5.33 26.05
C ILE A 7 9.62 -4.74 24.66
N LEU A 8 10.67 -3.91 24.56
CA LEU A 8 11.09 -3.32 23.28
C LEU A 8 11.47 -4.41 22.26
N THR A 9 12.19 -5.45 22.69
CA THR A 9 12.55 -6.56 21.81
C THR A 9 11.32 -7.31 21.27
N VAL A 10 10.32 -7.57 22.11
CA VAL A 10 9.08 -8.25 21.70
C VAL A 10 8.28 -7.40 20.71
N ILE A 11 8.17 -6.09 20.95
CA ILE A 11 7.48 -5.17 20.04
C ILE A 11 8.16 -5.14 18.67
N LEU A 12 9.50 -5.04 18.65
CA LEU A 12 10.26 -4.99 17.40
C LEU A 12 10.12 -6.28 16.59
N LEU A 13 10.17 -7.43 17.27
CA LEU A 13 9.93 -8.75 16.65
C LEU A 13 8.51 -8.86 16.12
N GLY A 14 7.51 -8.45 16.89
CA GLY A 14 6.11 -8.44 16.46
C GLY A 14 5.90 -7.61 15.19
N LEU A 15 6.46 -6.40 15.15
CA LEU A 15 6.38 -5.51 13.98
C LEU A 15 7.06 -6.11 12.75
N SER A 16 8.22 -6.76 12.91
CA SER A 16 8.93 -7.42 11.80
C SER A 16 8.12 -8.56 11.17
N LEU A 17 7.43 -9.36 11.99
CA LEU A 17 6.60 -10.47 11.54
C LEU A 17 5.33 -9.97 10.83
N THR A 18 4.69 -8.92 11.37
CA THR A 18 3.51 -8.33 10.72
C THR A 18 3.85 -7.63 9.40
N GLY A 19 5.09 -7.15 9.24
CA GLY A 19 5.54 -6.50 8.01
C GLY A 19 5.58 -7.44 6.81
N CYS A 20 5.91 -8.72 7.01
CA CYS A 20 5.98 -9.70 5.94
C CYS A 20 4.62 -10.14 5.39
N GLU A 21 3.58 -10.19 6.24
CA GLU A 21 2.23 -10.61 5.84
C GLU A 21 1.38 -9.43 5.32
N LEU A 22 1.52 -8.24 5.92
CA LEU A 22 0.70 -7.08 5.57
C LEU A 22 1.19 -6.36 4.30
N PHE A 23 2.48 -6.49 3.97
CA PHE A 23 3.09 -5.96 2.75
C PHE A 23 3.57 -7.10 1.85
N ASP A 24 2.69 -8.06 1.52
CA ASP A 24 3.03 -9.07 0.53
C ASP A 24 3.31 -8.37 -0.81
N PRO A 25 4.56 -8.36 -1.30
CA PRO A 25 4.93 -7.68 -2.54
C PRO A 25 4.13 -8.20 -3.75
N ARG A 26 3.60 -9.43 -3.68
CA ARG A 26 2.78 -10.03 -4.74
C ARG A 26 1.45 -9.30 -4.92
N GLU A 27 0.81 -8.88 -3.84
CA GLU A 27 -0.46 -8.14 -3.91
C GLU A 27 -0.25 -6.73 -4.48
N TRP A 28 0.85 -6.07 -4.13
CA TRP A 28 1.24 -4.79 -4.72
C TRP A 28 1.58 -4.92 -6.21
N GLN A 29 2.22 -6.02 -6.62
CA GLN A 29 2.47 -6.32 -8.02
C GLN A 29 1.17 -6.49 -8.79
N LYS A 30 0.23 -7.31 -8.31
CA LYS A 30 -1.09 -7.49 -8.94
C LYS A 30 -1.86 -6.17 -9.06
N ALA A 31 -1.89 -5.37 -7.98
CA ALA A 31 -2.56 -4.07 -8.01
C ALA A 31 -1.90 -3.09 -9.00
N THR A 32 -0.58 -3.19 -9.18
CA THR A 32 0.14 -2.37 -10.16
C THR A 32 -0.10 -2.86 -11.59
N GLU A 33 -0.10 -4.17 -11.80
CA GLU A 33 -0.37 -4.81 -13.08
C GLU A 33 -1.81 -4.55 -13.54
N TYR A 34 -2.79 -4.68 -12.65
CA TYR A 34 -4.19 -4.34 -12.88
C TYR A 34 -4.38 -2.88 -13.31
N ARG A 35 -3.72 -1.95 -12.61
CA ARG A 35 -3.74 -0.51 -12.98
C ARG A 35 -3.12 -0.29 -14.35
N ARG A 36 -2.05 -1.02 -14.68
CA ARG A 36 -1.37 -0.96 -15.97
C ARG A 36 -2.24 -1.51 -17.11
N GLU A 37 -2.88 -2.66 -16.92
CA GLU A 37 -3.77 -3.28 -17.91
C GLU A 37 -4.98 -2.39 -18.24
N ARG A 38 -5.56 -1.75 -17.22
CA ARG A 38 -6.68 -0.82 -17.39
C ARG A 38 -6.27 0.59 -17.84
N GLY A 39 -4.96 0.86 -17.90
CA GLY A 39 -4.41 2.16 -18.27
C GLY A 39 -4.82 3.27 -17.29
N ILE A 40 -4.87 2.96 -15.99
CA ILE A 40 -5.31 3.93 -14.99
C ILE A 40 -4.15 4.86 -14.61
N HIS A 41 -4.39 6.16 -14.73
CA HIS A 41 -3.46 7.22 -14.39
C HIS A 41 -4.00 8.00 -13.18
N CYS A 42 -3.22 8.07 -12.11
CA CYS A 42 -3.60 8.83 -10.91
C CYS A 42 -2.75 10.09 -10.79
N TYR A 43 -3.42 11.23 -10.64
CA TYR A 43 -2.85 12.54 -10.41
C TYR A 43 -3.05 12.92 -8.95
N LYS A 44 -2.00 13.44 -8.32
CA LYS A 44 -2.07 13.97 -6.95
C LYS A 44 -1.89 15.48 -7.00
N GLN A 45 -2.92 16.22 -6.59
CA GLN A 45 -2.88 17.68 -6.58
C GLN A 45 -3.47 18.21 -5.27
N TYR A 46 -2.72 19.05 -4.56
CA TYR A 46 -3.14 19.70 -3.32
C TYR A 46 -3.75 18.76 -2.26
N GLY A 47 -3.22 17.54 -2.15
CA GLY A 47 -3.68 16.54 -1.18
C GLY A 47 -4.82 15.64 -1.68
N ASN A 48 -5.46 15.98 -2.81
CA ASN A 48 -6.46 15.13 -3.44
C ASN A 48 -5.80 14.20 -4.47
N VAL A 49 -6.27 12.96 -4.52
CA VAL A 49 -5.89 11.97 -5.54
C VAL A 49 -7.08 11.79 -6.47
N ARG A 50 -6.86 11.92 -7.76
CA ARG A 50 -7.84 11.65 -8.81
C ARG A 50 -7.27 10.61 -9.75
N CYS A 51 -8.01 9.56 -10.01
CA CYS A 51 -7.60 8.51 -10.93
C CYS A 51 -8.52 8.47 -12.14
N GLU A 52 -7.95 8.37 -13.32
CA GLU A 52 -8.66 8.32 -14.60
C GLU A 52 -8.23 7.08 -15.37
N ASP A 53 -9.18 6.35 -15.96
CA ASP A 53 -8.86 5.26 -16.88
C ASP A 53 -8.32 5.78 -18.22
N LYS A 54 -7.94 4.87 -19.12
CA LYS A 54 -7.45 5.21 -20.46
C LYS A 54 -8.47 5.97 -21.32
N ASP A 55 -9.76 5.88 -20.99
CA ASP A 55 -10.87 6.51 -21.71
C ASP A 55 -11.24 7.87 -21.08
N GLY A 56 -10.57 8.26 -19.98
CA GLY A 56 -10.77 9.52 -19.27
C GLY A 56 -11.86 9.50 -18.19
N ASN A 57 -12.37 8.32 -17.82
CA ASN A 57 -13.40 8.19 -16.78
C ASN A 57 -12.78 8.26 -15.38
N ASP A 58 -13.43 8.96 -14.45
CA ASP A 58 -13.02 9.01 -13.05
C ASP A 58 -13.28 7.67 -12.36
N VAL A 59 -12.21 7.03 -11.89
CA VAL A 59 -12.22 5.74 -11.21
C VAL A 59 -11.68 5.83 -9.78
N THR A 60 -11.66 7.04 -9.20
CA THR A 60 -11.08 7.31 -7.87
C THR A 60 -11.66 6.43 -6.76
N TYR A 61 -12.94 6.03 -6.84
CA TYR A 61 -13.62 5.17 -5.87
C TYR A 61 -13.87 3.74 -6.36
N GLY A 62 -13.40 3.40 -7.56
CA GLY A 62 -13.62 2.11 -8.22
C GLY A 62 -12.37 1.22 -8.32
N MET A 63 -11.24 1.67 -7.75
CA MET A 63 -10.01 0.90 -7.60
C MET A 63 -10.05 -0.02 -6.37
#